data_AF-A0A1A9V6R4-F1
#
_entry.id   AF-A0A1A9V6R4-F1
#
_cell.length_a   1.000
_cell.length_b   1.000
_cell.length_c   1.000
_cell.angle_alpha   90.00
_cell.angle_beta   90.00
_cell.angle_gamma   90.00
#
_symmetry.space_group_name_H-M   'P 1'
#
loop_
_entity.id
_entity.type
_entity.pdbx_description
1 polymer ?
#
loop_
_entity_poly.entity_id
_entity_poly.type
_entity_poly.pdbx_seq_one_letter_code
_entity_poly.pdbx_strand_id
1 'polypeptide(L)'
;MTATNIPRRQAIPVLYTRGTHYDVGFDMGRTFASLIKSFLQLSIPLNNEYLPLYNTEKGKNAYNETLETVKNSFPQYIRELEGVAEGAQVEFHKVNNKFGK
;
A
#
# COMPACT_ATOMS: atom_id res chain seq x y z
N MET A 1 -21.11 15.86 -21.93
CA MET A 1 -21.94 15.36 -20.81
C MET A 1 -21.02 15.20 -19.61
N THR A 2 -21.10 16.08 -18.63
CA THR A 2 -20.27 16.00 -17.41
C THR A 2 -20.84 14.91 -16.51
N ALA A 3 -20.04 13.90 -16.19
CA ALA A 3 -20.46 12.83 -15.29
C ALA A 3 -20.82 13.45 -13.92
N THR A 4 -22.08 13.31 -13.52
CA THR A 4 -22.57 13.73 -12.20
C THR A 4 -21.76 12.98 -11.13
N ASN A 5 -21.23 13.70 -10.15
CA ASN A 5 -20.42 13.12 -9.08
C ASN A 5 -21.34 12.29 -8.16
N ILE A 6 -21.48 10.99 -8.44
CA ILE A 6 -22.33 10.08 -7.66
C ILE A 6 -21.64 9.82 -6.31
N PRO A 7 -22.30 10.07 -5.17
CA PRO A 7 -21.69 9.85 -3.85
C PRO A 7 -21.35 8.38 -3.64
N ARG A 8 -20.26 8.12 -2.90
CA ARG A 8 -19.83 6.76 -2.58
C ARG A 8 -20.94 6.04 -1.81
N ARG A 9 -21.34 4.86 -2.33
CA ARG A 9 -22.36 4.02 -1.69
C ARG A 9 -21.87 3.56 -0.30
N GLN A 10 -22.78 3.55 0.66
CA GLN A 10 -22.59 2.92 1.98
C GLN A 10 -22.66 1.40 1.82
N ALA A 11 -21.62 0.81 1.24
CA ALA A 11 -21.50 -0.62 1.01
C ALA A 11 -20.05 -1.07 1.28
N ILE A 12 -19.91 -2.26 1.86
CA ILE A 12 -18.62 -2.90 2.07
C ILE A 12 -18.35 -3.76 0.83
N PRO A 13 -17.35 -3.42 0.01
CA PRO A 13 -17.02 -4.24 -1.15
C PRO A 13 -16.34 -5.53 -0.71
N VAL A 14 -16.69 -6.65 -1.34
CA VAL A 14 -16.11 -7.98 -1.07
C VAL A 14 -15.42 -8.47 -2.34
N LEU A 15 -14.17 -8.93 -2.20
CA LEU A 15 -13.39 -9.55 -3.26
C LEU A 15 -13.12 -11.01 -2.90
N TYR A 16 -13.45 -11.92 -3.81
CA TYR A 16 -13.03 -13.32 -3.75
C TYR A 16 -11.92 -13.52 -4.77
N THR A 17 -10.72 -13.86 -4.31
CA THR A 17 -9.55 -14.16 -5.16
C THR A 17 -8.77 -15.34 -4.59
N ARG A 18 -7.98 -16.00 -5.44
CA ARG A 18 -7.10 -17.13 -5.10
C ARG A 18 -5.88 -17.09 -6.03
N GLY A 19 -4.76 -17.63 -5.55
CA GLY A 19 -3.53 -17.72 -6.32
C GLY A 19 -2.34 -17.74 -5.38
N THR A 20 -1.19 -17.29 -5.87
CA THR A 20 -0.04 -16.98 -5.02
C THR A 20 -0.32 -15.75 -4.16
N HIS A 21 0.54 -15.51 -3.15
CA HIS A 21 0.49 -14.29 -2.35
C HIS A 21 0.52 -13.02 -3.21
N TYR A 22 1.31 -13.05 -4.29
CA TYR A 22 1.37 -11.95 -5.24
C TYR A 22 0.05 -11.76 -5.98
N ASP A 23 -0.56 -12.83 -6.50
CA ASP A 23 -1.81 -12.75 -7.27
C ASP A 23 -2.95 -12.17 -6.41
N VAL A 24 -3.07 -12.66 -5.17
CA VAL A 24 -4.04 -12.14 -4.19
C VAL A 24 -3.79 -10.66 -3.93
N GLY A 25 -2.54 -10.27 -3.70
CA GLY A 25 -2.17 -8.87 -3.51
C GLY A 25 -2.49 -8.00 -4.73
N PHE A 26 -2.16 -8.46 -5.93
CA PHE A 26 -2.39 -7.76 -7.18
C PHE A 26 -3.87 -7.52 -7.45
N ASP A 27 -4.71 -8.54 -7.27
CA ASP A 27 -6.16 -8.42 -7.40
C ASP A 27 -6.73 -7.43 -6.37
N MET A 28 -6.28 -7.50 -5.11
CA MET A 28 -6.66 -6.52 -4.09
C MET A 28 -6.25 -5.09 -4.49
N GLY A 29 -5.01 -4.90 -4.92
CA GLY A 29 -4.47 -3.63 -5.35
C GLY A 29 -5.28 -3.04 -6.51
N ARG A 30 -5.56 -3.85 -7.53
CA ARG A 30 -6.30 -3.45 -8.73
C ARG A 30 -7.76 -3.14 -8.43
N THR A 31 -8.45 -4.01 -7.68
CA THR A 31 -9.87 -3.83 -7.34
C THR A 31 -10.10 -2.63 -6.43
N PHE A 32 -9.20 -2.41 -5.47
CA PHE A 32 -9.33 -1.34 -4.47
C PHE A 32 -8.41 -0.14 -4.73
N ALA A 33 -7.85 0.00 -5.94
CA ALA A 33 -6.86 1.02 -6.29
C ALA A 33 -7.31 2.43 -5.90
N SER A 34 -8.56 2.80 -6.21
CA SER A 34 -9.09 4.12 -5.86
C SER A 34 -9.14 4.34 -4.35
N LEU A 35 -9.50 3.31 -3.56
CA LEU A 35 -9.55 3.41 -2.10
C LEU A 35 -8.15 3.52 -1.49
N ILE A 36 -7.22 2.70 -1.98
CA ILE A 36 -5.82 2.73 -1.56
C ILE A 36 -5.23 4.11 -1.86
N LYS A 37 -5.37 4.62 -3.08
CA LYS A 37 -4.88 5.95 -3.46
C LYS A 37 -5.50 7.06 -2.61
N SER A 38 -6.82 7.04 -2.39
CA SER A 38 -7.47 8.01 -1.50
C SER A 38 -6.96 7.92 -0.07
N PHE A 39 -6.76 6.71 0.47
CA PHE A 39 -6.19 6.53 1.81
C PHE A 39 -4.77 7.11 1.90
N LEU A 40 -3.90 6.80 0.93
CA LEU A 40 -2.53 7.33 0.89
C LEU A 40 -2.52 8.86 0.79
N GLN A 41 -3.40 9.45 -0.02
CA GLN A 41 -3.53 10.90 -0.14
C GLN A 41 -4.01 11.58 1.15
N LEU A 42 -4.91 10.93 1.90
CA LEU A 42 -5.52 11.50 3.11
C LEU A 42 -4.74 11.18 4.40
N SER A 43 -3.78 10.26 4.35
CA SER A 43 -3.05 9.82 5.55
C SER A 43 -2.06 10.89 6.04
N ILE A 44 -2.43 11.60 7.10
CA ILE A 44 -1.60 12.66 7.69
C ILE A 44 -0.23 12.13 8.16
N PRO A 45 -0.13 11.01 8.92
CA PRO A 45 1.18 10.52 9.37
C PRO A 45 2.09 10.11 8.22
N LEU A 46 1.51 9.49 7.17
CA LEU A 46 2.28 9.12 5.99
C LEU A 46 2.88 10.34 5.30
N ASN A 47 2.05 11.35 5.02
CA ASN A 47 2.47 12.48 4.20
C ASN A 47 3.33 13.49 4.96
N ASN A 48 3.12 13.65 6.26
CA ASN A 48 3.79 14.68 7.06
C ASN A 48 4.96 14.16 7.89
N GLU A 49 5.06 12.85 8.13
CA GLU A 49 6.11 12.27 8.98
C GLU A 49 6.91 11.20 8.22
N TYR A 50 6.24 10.14 7.75
CA TYR A 50 6.93 8.95 7.24
C TYR A 50 7.60 9.16 5.88
N LEU A 51 6.92 9.82 4.92
CA LEU A 51 7.54 10.13 3.62
C LEU A 51 8.67 11.15 3.74
N PRO A 52 8.55 12.25 4.51
CA PRO A 52 9.67 13.13 4.78
C PRO A 52 10.86 12.40 5.39
N LEU A 53 10.65 11.51 6.36
CA LEU A 53 11.71 10.68 6.94
C LEU A 53 12.34 9.74 5.91
N TYR A 54 11.53 9.00 5.15
CA TYR A 54 11.98 8.10 4.10
C TYR A 54 12.83 8.82 3.03
N ASN A 55 12.53 10.08 2.73
CA ASN A 55 13.28 10.88 1.76
C ASN A 55 14.66 11.34 2.27
N THR A 56 14.94 11.21 3.57
CA THR A 56 16.30 11.39 4.11
C THR A 56 17.12 10.13 3.92
N GLU A 57 18.44 10.27 3.75
CA GLU A 57 19.33 9.12 3.64
C GLU A 57 19.23 8.19 4.85
N LYS A 58 19.25 8.76 6.06
CA LYS A 58 19.11 8.01 7.31
C LYS A 58 17.79 7.25 7.39
N GLY A 59 16.68 7.90 7.06
CA GLY A 59 15.36 7.26 7.10
C GLY A 59 15.18 6.19 6.03
N LYS A 60 15.73 6.40 4.82
CA LYS A 60 15.75 5.37 3.77
C LYS A 60 16.57 4.15 4.18
N ASN A 61 17.72 4.34 4.82
CA ASN A 61 18.56 3.25 5.30
C ASN A 61 17.85 2.46 6.42
N ALA A 62 17.27 3.15 7.40
CA ALA A 62 16.49 2.50 8.46
C ALA A 62 15.28 1.73 7.91
N TYR A 63 14.61 2.29 6.90
CA TYR A 63 13.53 1.62 6.19
C TYR A 63 14.00 0.32 5.52
N ASN A 64 15.10 0.38 4.76
CA ASN A 64 15.63 -0.77 4.04
C ASN A 64 16.08 -1.87 5.00
N GLU A 65 16.74 -1.53 6.10
CA GLU A 65 17.14 -2.49 7.14
C GLU A 65 15.93 -3.21 7.76
N THR A 66 14.88 -2.44 8.06
CA THR A 66 13.62 -2.99 8.56
C THR A 66 12.96 -3.89 7.51
N LEU A 67 12.92 -3.45 6.25
CA LEU A 67 12.36 -4.22 5.14
C LEU A 67 13.08 -5.56 4.96
N GLU A 68 14.41 -5.58 5.00
CA GLU A 68 15.17 -6.83 4.87
C GLU A 68 14.90 -7.79 6.04
N THR A 69 14.78 -7.26 7.26
CA THR A 69 14.40 -8.07 8.43
C THR A 69 13.01 -8.70 8.25
N VAL A 70 12.04 -7.92 7.78
CA VAL A 70 10.66 -8.39 7.56
C VAL A 70 10.60 -9.37 6.37
N LYS A 71 11.36 -9.14 5.29
CA LYS A 71 11.46 -10.09 4.17
C LYS A 71 11.96 -11.45 4.61
N ASN A 72 12.95 -11.49 5.50
CA ASN A 72 13.48 -12.76 6.01
C ASN A 72 12.49 -13.48 6.94
N SER A 73 11.70 -12.71 7.70
CA SER A 73 10.78 -13.25 8.70
C SER A 73 9.41 -13.64 8.10
N PHE A 74 8.94 -12.86 7.13
CA PHE A 74 7.61 -12.94 6.53
C PHE A 74 7.64 -12.70 5.01
N PRO A 75 8.38 -13.52 4.24
CA PRO A 75 8.58 -13.30 2.80
C PRO A 75 7.27 -13.27 2.02
N GLN A 76 6.30 -14.10 2.40
CA GLN A 76 4.98 -14.16 1.77
C GLN A 76 4.18 -12.87 1.96
N TYR A 77 4.30 -12.22 3.11
CA TYR A 77 3.60 -10.96 3.39
C TYR A 77 4.16 -9.83 2.54
N ILE A 78 5.49 -9.77 2.37
CA ILE A 78 6.12 -8.80 1.48
C ILE A 78 5.69 -9.03 0.02
N ARG A 79 5.66 -10.28 -0.45
CA ARG A 79 5.18 -10.61 -1.81
C ARG A 79 3.73 -10.17 -2.03
N GLU A 80 2.87 -10.32 -1.03
CA GLU A 80 1.48 -9.84 -1.10
C GLU A 80 1.42 -8.31 -1.17
N LEU A 81 2.18 -7.60 -0.34
CA LEU A 81 2.24 -6.13 -0.36
C LEU A 81 2.82 -5.57 -1.68
N GLU A 82 3.80 -6.27 -2.28
CA GLU A 82 4.30 -5.94 -3.63
C GLU A 82 3.19 -6.02 -4.66
N GLY A 83 2.40 -7.10 -4.64
CA GLY A 83 1.21 -7.24 -5.49
C GLY A 83 0.21 -6.11 -5.27
N VAL A 84 -0.09 -5.76 -4.00
CA VAL A 84 -1.00 -4.65 -3.67
C VAL A 84 -0.52 -3.33 -4.25
N ALA A 85 0.78 -3.02 -4.09
CA ALA A 85 1.36 -1.79 -4.60
C ALA A 85 1.33 -1.73 -6.12
N GLU A 86 1.69 -2.81 -6.81
CA GLU A 86 1.67 -2.88 -8.27
C GLU A 86 0.25 -2.80 -8.83
N GLY A 87 -0.68 -3.59 -8.30
CA GLY A 87 -2.08 -3.60 -8.71
C GLY A 87 -2.75 -2.24 -8.48
N ALA A 88 -2.43 -1.56 -7.38
CA ALA A 88 -2.91 -0.21 -7.09
C ALA A 88 -2.14 0.88 -7.85
N GLN A 89 -1.04 0.56 -8.54
CA GLN A 89 -0.15 1.51 -9.22
C GLN A 89 0.35 2.62 -8.27
N VAL A 90 0.90 2.22 -7.13
CA VAL A 90 1.51 3.10 -6.14
C VAL A 90 2.89 2.58 -5.76
N GLU A 91 3.75 3.45 -5.24
CA GLU A 91 5.08 3.04 -4.82
C GLU A 91 5.00 2.12 -3.59
N PHE A 92 5.76 1.02 -3.61
CA PHE A 92 5.74 0.01 -2.55
C PHE A 92 5.96 0.59 -1.14
N HIS A 93 6.90 1.53 -0.98
CA HIS A 93 7.21 2.14 0.31
C HIS A 93 6.06 2.98 0.90
N LYS A 94 5.05 3.35 0.09
CA LYS A 94 3.84 4.03 0.56
C LYS A 94 2.84 3.06 1.19
N VAL A 95 2.82 1.81 0.74
CA VAL A 95 1.95 0.74 1.25
C VAL A 95 2.62 0.00 2.41
N ASN A 96 3.93 -0.22 2.30
CA ASN A 96 4.77 -0.75 3.37
C ASN A 96 5.50 0.40 4.06
N ASN A 97 4.82 1.20 4.88
CA ASN A 97 5.36 2.41 5.52
C ASN A 97 5.52 2.28 7.05
N LYS A 98 5.64 1.06 7.59
CA LYS A 98 5.72 0.81 9.03
C LYS A 98 7.08 1.26 9.59
N PHE A 99 7.22 2.56 9.85
CA PHE A 99 8.18 3.04 10.84
C PHE A 99 7.62 2.61 12.21
N GLY A 100 8.39 1.80 12.93
CA GLY A 100 7.99 1.27 14.24
C GLY A 100 7.57 2.41 15.18
N LYS A 101 6.47 2.20 15.92
CA LYS A 101 6.21 2.96 17.14
C LYS A 101 7.25 2.61 18.18
#